data_AF-A0AA97MLH1-F1
#
_entry.id   AF-A0AA97MLH1-F1
#
_cell.length_a   1.000
_cell.length_b   1.000
_cell.length_c   1.000
_cell.angle_alpha   90.00
_cell.angle_beta   90.00
_cell.angle_gamma   90.00
#
_symmetry.space_group_name_H-M   'P 1'
#
loop_
_entity.id
_entity.type
_entity.pdbx_description
1 polymer ?
#
loop_
_entity_poly.entity_id
_entity_poly.type
_entity_poly.pdbx_seq_one_letter_code
_entity_poly.pdbx_strand_id
1 'polypeptide(L)'
;GYRVSLQGNFFGRNHTYMTFQEYNPRKHIKLDPPLNVQSNTTASKCQIWWSVWNVPWYLVEILQYELQYKEYSMSWEVALNKTLPNSLPQIEIEATELRSGIAYVARVRCKVSENENSYHSQWSEWSQTTVFQRADIPQLSKKILNTKTMQFLFIPLSFGTLLYLFWNCKLSSRQNTEKLSFFFLKCCFLTLGQKASPALTFPRQLLSFSHSIVCTMGILR
;
A
#
# COMPACT_ATOMS: atom_id res chain seq x y z
N GLY A 1 49.80 -7.14 25.32
CA GLY A 1 49.21 -7.55 24.03
C GLY A 1 50.07 -8.60 23.33
N TYR A 2 49.79 -8.87 22.06
CA TYR A 2 50.56 -9.75 21.19
C TYR A 2 51.53 -8.93 20.34
N ARG A 3 52.66 -9.53 19.95
CA ARG A 3 53.56 -8.95 18.95
C ARG A 3 53.23 -9.58 17.60
N VAL A 4 53.01 -8.75 16.59
CA VAL A 4 52.72 -9.21 15.22
C VAL A 4 53.88 -8.79 14.32
N SER A 5 54.45 -9.77 13.61
CA SER A 5 55.52 -9.56 12.65
C SER A 5 55.20 -10.24 11.32
N LEU A 6 55.47 -9.53 10.23
CA LEU A 6 55.41 -10.07 8.88
C LEU A 6 56.78 -10.65 8.51
N GLN A 7 56.82 -11.93 8.16
CA GLN A 7 58.01 -12.57 7.62
C GLN A 7 57.84 -12.76 6.12
N GLY A 8 58.83 -12.33 5.34
CA GLY A 8 58.82 -12.49 3.88
C GLY A 8 60.22 -12.71 3.34
N ASN A 9 60.31 -13.47 2.24
CA ASN A 9 61.54 -13.60 1.48
C ASN A 9 61.52 -12.56 0.36
N PHE A 10 62.40 -11.56 0.46
CA PHE A 10 62.56 -10.53 -0.54
C PHE A 10 63.99 -10.60 -1.07
N PHE A 11 64.15 -10.70 -2.39
CA PHE A 11 65.45 -10.80 -3.06
C PHE A 11 66.34 -11.93 -2.54
N GLY A 12 65.75 -13.08 -2.21
CA GLY A 12 66.48 -14.25 -1.70
C GLY A 12 66.92 -14.14 -0.23
N ARG A 13 66.52 -13.08 0.48
CA ARG A 13 66.81 -12.89 1.91
C ARG A 13 65.52 -12.85 2.73
N ASN A 14 65.51 -13.60 3.82
CA ASN A 14 64.44 -13.55 4.80
C ASN A 14 64.50 -12.23 5.56
N HIS A 15 63.43 -11.46 5.48
CA HIS A 15 63.24 -10.23 6.25
C HIS A 15 62.05 -10.42 7.19
N THR A 16 62.22 -9.96 8.43
CA THR A 16 61.15 -9.91 9.43
C THR A 16 60.85 -8.44 9.72
N TYR A 17 59.67 -7.99 9.34
CA TYR A 17 59.19 -6.64 9.61
C TYR A 17 58.25 -6.70 10.81
N MET A 18 58.52 -5.92 11.85
CA MET A 18 57.62 -5.80 12.99
C MET A 18 56.44 -4.90 12.60
N THR A 19 55.23 -5.47 12.51
CA THR A 19 54.03 -4.74 12.10
C THR A 19 53.37 -4.04 13.29
N PHE A 20 53.21 -4.75 14.41
CA PHE A 20 52.63 -4.20 15.62
C PHE A 20 53.42 -4.66 16.85
N GLN A 21 53.85 -3.70 17.68
CA GLN A 21 54.58 -3.98 18.91
C GLN A 21 53.66 -4.48 20.03
N GLU A 22 52.44 -3.94 20.10
CA GLU A 22 51.40 -4.39 21.03
C GLU A 22 50.01 -4.40 20.36
N TYR A 23 49.64 -5.55 19.83
CA TYR A 23 48.33 -5.79 19.22
C TYR A 23 47.40 -6.50 20.20
N ASN A 24 46.18 -6.01 20.38
CA ASN A 24 45.16 -6.70 21.18
C ASN A 24 44.00 -7.13 20.26
N PRO A 25 43.89 -8.42 19.90
CA PRO A 25 42.84 -8.93 19.02
C PRO A 25 41.43 -8.61 19.51
N ARG A 26 41.22 -8.62 20.83
CA ARG A 26 39.91 -8.33 21.44
C ARG A 26 39.43 -6.90 21.19
N LYS A 27 40.35 -5.99 20.84
CA LYS A 27 40.04 -4.59 20.53
C LYS A 27 39.94 -4.28 19.03
N HIS A 28 40.15 -5.28 18.18
CA HIS A 28 40.19 -5.14 16.72
C HIS A 28 39.35 -6.22 16.04
N ILE A 29 38.17 -6.51 16.59
CA ILE A 29 37.28 -7.53 16.05
C ILE A 29 36.53 -6.96 14.84
N LYS A 30 36.55 -7.67 13.72
CA LYS A 30 35.65 -7.43 12.58
C LYS A 30 35.01 -8.75 12.22
N LEU A 31 33.68 -8.82 12.33
CA LEU A 31 32.91 -10.04 12.08
C LEU A 31 32.57 -10.17 10.59
N ASP A 32 32.32 -11.41 10.18
CA ASP A 32 31.74 -11.69 8.87
C ASP A 32 30.29 -11.15 8.80
N PRO A 33 29.85 -10.68 7.62
CA PRO A 33 28.49 -10.19 7.46
C PRO A 33 27.46 -11.32 7.67
N PRO A 34 26.26 -11.01 8.18
CA PRO A 34 25.15 -11.96 8.24
C PRO A 34 24.80 -12.57 6.88
N LEU A 35 24.37 -13.82 6.88
CA LEU A 35 24.03 -14.59 5.68
C LEU A 35 22.54 -14.96 5.66
N ASN A 36 22.07 -15.46 4.51
CA ASN A 36 20.70 -16.01 4.35
C ASN A 36 19.59 -15.06 4.85
N VAL A 37 19.70 -13.77 4.52
CA VAL A 37 18.68 -12.77 4.90
C VAL A 37 17.37 -13.09 4.18
N GLN A 38 16.35 -13.42 4.97
CA GLN A 38 15.02 -13.82 4.51
C GLN A 38 13.96 -12.94 5.17
N SER A 39 12.79 -12.85 4.52
CA SER A 39 11.67 -12.05 5.00
C SER A 39 10.36 -12.84 4.95
N ASN A 40 9.55 -12.72 6.00
CA ASN A 40 8.18 -13.20 6.07
C ASN A 40 7.28 -12.01 6.32
N THR A 41 6.33 -11.78 5.42
CA THR A 41 5.41 -10.65 5.58
C THR A 41 4.03 -11.13 5.94
N THR A 42 3.52 -10.60 7.05
CA THR A 42 2.15 -10.75 7.52
C THR A 42 1.39 -9.43 7.30
N ALA A 43 0.06 -9.46 7.44
CA ALA A 43 -0.77 -8.25 7.32
C ALA A 43 -0.41 -7.13 8.33
N SER A 44 0.09 -7.50 9.52
CA SER A 44 0.44 -6.57 10.59
C SER A 44 1.93 -6.22 10.67
N LYS A 45 2.83 -7.10 10.21
CA LYS A 45 4.27 -6.94 10.36
C LYS A 45 5.07 -7.63 9.27
N CYS A 46 6.27 -7.13 9.00
CA CYS A 46 7.29 -7.81 8.22
C CYS A 46 8.40 -8.29 9.15
N GLN A 47 8.61 -9.59 9.22
CA GLN A 47 9.69 -10.20 9.97
C GLN A 47 10.85 -10.49 9.04
N ILE A 48 12.05 -10.08 9.41
CA ILE A 48 13.30 -10.36 8.69
C ILE A 48 14.19 -11.16 9.63
N TRP A 49 14.78 -12.25 9.14
CA TRP A 49 15.76 -13.05 9.89
C TRP A 49 16.97 -13.36 9.02
N TRP A 50 18.06 -13.72 9.69
CA TRP A 50 19.33 -14.05 9.05
C TRP A 50 20.04 -15.17 9.81
N SER A 51 21.09 -15.68 9.21
CA SER A 51 22.00 -16.64 9.83
C SER A 51 23.33 -15.95 10.14
N VAL A 52 23.93 -16.34 11.25
CA VAL A 52 25.27 -15.90 11.63
C VAL A 52 26.20 -17.11 11.54
N TRP A 53 27.32 -16.94 10.87
CA TRP A 53 28.30 -18.00 10.64
C TRP A 53 29.67 -17.59 11.18
N ASN A 54 30.51 -18.56 11.55
CA ASN A 54 31.86 -18.34 12.08
C ASN A 54 31.97 -17.42 13.31
N VAL A 55 30.88 -17.18 14.05
CA VAL A 55 30.94 -16.39 15.28
C VAL A 55 31.15 -17.33 16.48
N PRO A 56 32.19 -17.12 17.30
CA PRO A 56 32.37 -17.87 18.53
C PRO A 56 31.16 -17.75 19.44
N TRP A 57 30.77 -18.86 20.08
CA TRP A 57 29.56 -18.94 20.92
C TRP A 57 29.46 -17.83 21.98
N TYR A 58 30.58 -17.44 22.58
CA TYR A 58 30.63 -16.39 23.61
C TYR A 58 30.39 -14.97 23.08
N LEU A 59 30.52 -14.75 21.77
CA LEU A 59 30.19 -13.46 21.15
C LEU A 59 28.73 -13.39 20.70
N VAL A 60 28.09 -14.54 20.42
CA VAL A 60 26.71 -14.59 19.87
C VAL A 60 25.74 -13.84 20.78
N GLU A 61 25.86 -13.99 22.09
CA GLU A 61 24.96 -13.38 23.07
C GLU A 61 25.11 -11.86 23.19
N ILE A 62 26.26 -11.33 22.80
CA ILE A 62 26.61 -9.90 22.89
C ILE A 62 26.68 -9.22 21.52
N LEU A 63 26.14 -9.86 20.47
CA LEU A 63 26.04 -9.23 19.16
C LEU A 63 24.97 -8.15 19.14
N GLN A 64 25.30 -7.06 18.45
CA GLN A 64 24.38 -6.00 18.08
C GLN A 64 24.20 -6.02 16.56
N TYR A 65 22.96 -5.88 16.12
CA TYR A 65 22.62 -5.83 14.70
C TYR A 65 22.06 -4.48 14.32
N GLU A 66 22.32 -4.12 13.06
CA GLU A 66 21.70 -2.99 12.41
C GLU A 66 21.06 -3.47 11.11
N LEU A 67 19.74 -3.29 11.04
CA LEU A 67 18.98 -3.43 9.81
C LEU A 67 18.95 -2.07 9.11
N GLN A 68 19.25 -2.07 7.83
CA GLN A 68 19.00 -0.92 6.97
C GLN A 68 18.06 -1.32 5.83
N TYR A 69 17.00 -0.55 5.63
CA TYR A 69 16.01 -0.81 4.58
C TYR A 69 15.57 0.46 3.87
N LYS A 70 15.18 0.32 2.61
CA LYS A 70 14.73 1.43 1.75
C LYS A 70 13.72 0.94 0.73
N GLU A 71 13.00 1.87 0.10
CA GLU A 71 12.23 1.52 -1.09
C GLU A 71 13.17 1.04 -2.21
N TYR A 72 12.69 0.10 -3.04
CA TYR A 72 13.51 -0.54 -4.07
C TYR A 72 14.19 0.46 -5.00
N SER A 73 13.46 1.51 -5.42
CA SER A 73 13.91 2.56 -6.35
C SER A 73 14.81 3.64 -5.73
N MET A 74 14.91 3.72 -4.39
CA MET A 74 15.63 4.79 -3.71
C MET A 74 17.14 4.49 -3.55
N SER A 75 17.93 5.53 -3.26
CA SER A 75 19.35 5.39 -2.87
C SER A 75 19.50 4.87 -1.43
N TRP A 76 20.66 4.29 -1.11
CA TRP A 76 21.01 3.90 0.26
C TRP A 76 21.24 5.09 1.21
N GLU A 77 21.44 6.29 0.67
CA GLU A 77 21.61 7.52 1.47
C GLU A 77 20.34 7.94 2.22
N VAL A 78 19.16 7.57 1.69
CA VAL A 78 17.84 7.85 2.30
C VAL A 78 17.27 6.63 3.02
N ALA A 79 18.08 5.59 3.26
CA ALA A 79 17.64 4.37 3.90
C ALA A 79 17.33 4.58 5.38
N LEU A 80 16.36 3.83 5.88
CA LEU A 80 15.97 3.80 7.28
C LEU A 80 16.82 2.76 8.02
N ASN A 81 17.37 3.16 9.16
CA ASN A 81 18.17 2.30 10.02
C ASN A 81 17.34 1.89 11.24
N LYS A 82 17.38 0.61 11.59
CA LYS A 82 16.74 0.06 12.78
C LYS A 82 17.77 -0.76 13.54
N THR A 83 18.16 -0.26 14.70
CA THR A 83 19.10 -0.94 15.59
C THR A 83 18.34 -1.86 16.53
N LEU A 84 18.88 -3.06 16.73
CA LEU A 84 18.26 -4.05 17.61
C LEU A 84 18.87 -3.98 19.01
N PRO A 85 18.04 -3.91 20.08
CA PRO A 85 18.55 -3.95 21.45
C PRO A 85 18.92 -5.37 21.91
N ASN A 86 18.44 -6.41 21.22
CA ASN A 86 18.71 -7.80 21.54
C ASN A 86 19.67 -8.44 20.52
N SER A 87 20.32 -9.53 20.94
CA SER A 87 21.25 -10.32 20.14
C SER A 87 20.58 -11.40 19.29
N LEU A 88 19.25 -11.31 19.12
CA LEU A 88 18.51 -12.27 18.31
C LEU A 88 18.72 -11.96 16.81
N PRO A 89 18.91 -12.99 15.96
CA PRO A 89 19.12 -12.81 14.52
C PRO A 89 17.81 -12.59 13.75
N GLN A 90 16.90 -11.77 14.32
CA GLN A 90 15.61 -11.45 13.72
C GLN A 90 15.12 -10.06 14.13
N ILE A 91 14.39 -9.39 13.25
CA ILE A 91 13.79 -8.08 13.50
C ILE A 91 12.39 -8.00 12.90
N GLU A 92 11.53 -7.25 13.58
CA GLU A 92 10.18 -6.96 13.13
C GLU A 92 10.06 -5.49 12.69
N ILE A 93 9.52 -5.28 11.50
CA ILE A 93 9.14 -3.99 10.96
C ILE A 93 7.62 -3.91 11.01
N GLU A 94 7.10 -2.89 11.68
CA GLU A 94 5.66 -2.70 11.78
C GLU A 94 5.08 -2.37 10.41
N ALA A 95 3.91 -2.90 10.09
CA ALA A 95 3.27 -2.58 8.81
C ALA A 95 2.95 -1.07 8.68
N THR A 96 2.86 -0.32 9.78
CA THR A 96 2.69 1.14 9.79
C THR A 96 3.91 1.90 9.26
N GLU A 97 5.11 1.33 9.39
CA GLU A 97 6.36 1.87 8.82
C GLU A 97 6.42 1.68 7.29
N LEU A 98 5.60 0.77 6.75
CA LEU A 98 5.64 0.34 5.36
C LEU A 98 4.41 0.79 4.57
N ARG A 99 4.66 1.31 3.37
CA ARG A 99 3.61 1.65 2.41
C ARG A 99 3.10 0.40 1.69
N SER A 100 1.78 0.29 1.55
CA SER A 100 1.14 -0.78 0.76
C SER A 100 1.44 -0.60 -0.73
N GLY A 101 1.65 -1.71 -1.44
CA GLY A 101 1.98 -1.71 -2.87
C GLY A 101 3.43 -1.34 -3.22
N ILE A 102 4.31 -1.17 -2.23
CA ILE A 102 5.72 -0.77 -2.44
C ILE A 102 6.66 -1.90 -2.03
N ALA A 103 7.61 -2.21 -2.91
CA ALA A 103 8.70 -3.14 -2.62
C ALA A 103 9.85 -2.42 -1.91
N TYR A 104 10.36 -3.05 -0.88
CA TYR A 104 11.48 -2.60 -0.07
C TYR A 104 12.65 -3.57 -0.21
N VAL A 105 13.85 -3.05 0.01
CA VAL A 105 15.09 -3.82 0.05
C VAL A 105 15.75 -3.61 1.40
N ALA A 106 16.14 -4.69 2.05
CA ALA A 106 16.82 -4.69 3.34
C ALA A 106 18.20 -5.34 3.25
N ARG A 107 19.13 -4.85 4.07
CA ARG A 107 20.45 -5.44 4.35
C ARG A 107 20.78 -5.30 5.83
N VAL A 108 21.59 -6.21 6.34
CA VAL A 108 21.92 -6.32 7.77
C VAL A 108 23.44 -6.32 7.94
N ARG A 109 23.92 -5.75 9.04
CA ARG A 109 25.30 -5.89 9.50
C ARG A 109 25.34 -6.14 11.00
N CYS A 110 26.44 -6.67 11.49
CA CYS A 110 26.62 -6.97 12.92
C CYS A 110 27.89 -6.33 13.47
N LYS A 111 27.91 -6.12 14.78
CA LYS A 111 29.09 -5.80 15.58
C LYS A 111 28.95 -6.43 16.96
N VAL A 112 30.04 -6.47 17.72
CA VAL A 112 29.97 -6.74 19.16
C VAL A 112 29.42 -5.51 19.86
N SER A 113 28.48 -5.71 20.78
CA SER A 113 27.84 -4.66 21.58
C SER A 113 28.88 -3.79 22.28
N GLU A 114 28.68 -2.48 22.25
CA GLU A 114 29.55 -1.50 22.91
C GLU A 114 29.42 -1.51 24.43
N ASN A 115 28.36 -2.13 24.98
CA ASN A 115 28.17 -2.27 26.42
C ASN A 115 29.27 -3.16 27.05
N GLU A 116 29.92 -4.00 26.25
CA GLU A 116 31.01 -4.85 26.70
C GLU A 116 32.35 -4.14 26.56
N ASN A 117 32.77 -3.41 27.59
CA ASN A 117 34.02 -2.65 27.62
C ASN A 117 35.28 -3.51 27.34
N SER A 118 35.17 -4.82 27.50
CA SER A 118 36.23 -5.81 27.22
C SER A 118 36.55 -5.93 25.73
N TYR A 119 35.58 -5.69 24.86
CA TYR A 119 35.69 -5.88 23.42
C TYR A 119 35.55 -4.55 22.68
N HIS A 120 36.32 -4.37 21.61
CA HIS A 120 36.04 -3.34 20.62
C HIS A 120 35.97 -3.99 19.25
N SER A 121 34.91 -3.64 18.53
CA SER A 121 34.64 -4.19 17.21
C SER A 121 34.25 -3.10 16.23
N GLN A 122 34.58 -3.35 14.97
CA GLN A 122 34.06 -2.59 13.84
C GLN A 122 32.78 -3.27 13.34
N TRP A 123 31.93 -2.47 12.70
CA TRP A 123 30.82 -3.03 11.93
C TRP A 123 31.34 -3.98 10.85
N SER A 124 30.64 -5.11 10.68
CA SER A 124 30.83 -5.98 9.53
C SER A 124 30.51 -5.23 8.24
N GLU A 125 30.90 -5.83 7.12
CA GLU A 125 30.32 -5.45 5.83
C GLU A 125 28.79 -5.66 5.86
N TRP A 126 28.10 -5.05 4.91
CA TRP A 126 26.68 -5.31 4.71
C TRP A 126 26.45 -6.71 4.14
N SER A 127 25.38 -7.37 4.60
CA SER A 127 24.90 -8.62 4.04
C SER A 127 24.42 -8.48 2.59
N GLN A 128 24.16 -9.63 1.96
CA GLN A 128 23.29 -9.68 0.79
C GLN A 128 21.93 -9.05 1.07
N THR A 129 21.33 -8.47 0.04
CA THR A 129 20.05 -7.78 0.15
C THR A 129 18.88 -8.75 0.00
N THR A 130 17.81 -8.52 0.76
CA THR A 130 16.54 -9.23 0.62
C THR A 130 15.43 -8.26 0.22
N VAL A 131 14.49 -8.72 -0.62
CA VAL A 131 13.35 -7.92 -1.10
C VAL A 131 12.10 -8.36 -0.36
N PHE A 132 11.34 -7.40 0.14
CA PHE A 132 10.10 -7.67 0.85
C PHE A 132 9.06 -6.59 0.52
N GLN A 133 7.80 -6.92 0.70
CA GLN A 133 6.69 -6.01 0.45
C GLN A 133 5.61 -6.28 1.48
N ARG A 134 5.01 -5.21 2.01
CA ARG A 134 3.86 -5.30 2.91
C ARG A 134 2.78 -6.18 2.28
N ALA A 135 2.35 -7.21 3.00
CA ALA A 135 1.25 -8.07 2.57
C ALA A 135 0.00 -7.20 2.40
N ASP A 136 -0.54 -7.17 1.18
CA ASP A 136 -1.78 -6.47 0.94
C ASP A 136 -2.90 -7.18 1.70
N ILE A 137 -3.69 -6.42 2.45
CA ILE A 137 -4.98 -6.92 2.94
C ILE A 137 -5.76 -7.30 1.67
N PRO A 138 -6.30 -8.53 1.55
CA PRO A 138 -7.06 -8.93 0.38
C PRO A 138 -8.14 -7.88 0.10
N GLN A 139 -7.93 -7.08 -0.96
CA GLN A 139 -8.91 -6.11 -1.45
C GLN A 139 -10.22 -6.80 -1.89
N LEU A 140 -10.22 -8.13 -1.91
CA LEU A 140 -11.38 -9.01 -2.10
C LEU A 140 -12.55 -8.63 -1.19
N SER A 141 -12.30 -8.19 0.05
CA SER A 141 -13.38 -7.83 0.99
C SER A 141 -14.07 -6.51 0.64
N LYS A 142 -13.33 -5.46 0.24
CA LYS A 142 -13.91 -4.15 -0.06
C LYS A 142 -14.69 -4.13 -1.38
N LYS A 143 -14.21 -4.86 -2.40
CA LYS A 143 -14.88 -4.89 -3.71
C LYS A 143 -16.12 -5.79 -3.71
N ILE A 144 -16.07 -6.94 -3.02
CA ILE A 144 -17.21 -7.87 -2.95
C ILE A 144 -18.33 -7.34 -2.04
N LEU A 145 -17.99 -6.68 -0.93
CA LEU A 145 -19.00 -6.11 -0.04
C LEU A 145 -19.76 -4.96 -0.72
N ASN A 146 -19.06 -4.08 -1.46
CA ASN A 146 -19.72 -2.95 -2.11
C ASN A 146 -20.69 -3.39 -3.23
N THR A 147 -20.31 -4.37 -4.05
CA THR A 147 -21.18 -4.84 -5.15
C THR A 147 -22.39 -5.63 -4.63
N LYS A 148 -22.22 -6.52 -3.65
CA LYS A 148 -23.34 -7.30 -3.11
C LYS A 148 -24.28 -6.45 -2.26
N THR A 149 -23.76 -5.56 -1.40
CA THR A 149 -24.60 -4.72 -0.53
C THR A 149 -25.43 -3.70 -1.32
N MET A 150 -24.89 -3.13 -2.40
CA MET A 150 -25.68 -2.26 -3.29
C MET A 150 -26.80 -3.05 -3.99
N GLN A 151 -26.52 -4.26 -4.48
CA GLN A 151 -27.50 -5.10 -5.16
C GLN A 151 -28.67 -5.51 -4.24
N PHE A 152 -28.42 -5.77 -2.96
CA PHE A 152 -29.46 -6.07 -1.97
C PHE A 152 -30.37 -4.88 -1.63
N LEU A 153 -29.93 -3.63 -1.85
CA LEU A 153 -30.76 -2.45 -1.61
C LEU A 153 -31.64 -2.11 -2.83
N PHE A 154 -31.14 -2.30 -4.06
CA PHE A 154 -31.88 -1.95 -5.28
C PHE A 154 -33.01 -2.95 -5.62
N ILE A 155 -32.82 -4.25 -5.34
CA ILE A 155 -33.81 -5.29 -5.65
C ILE A 155 -35.16 -5.08 -4.90
N PRO A 156 -35.21 -4.94 -3.56
CA PRO A 156 -36.48 -4.77 -2.84
C PRO A 156 -37.14 -3.42 -3.13
N LEU A 157 -36.36 -2.35 -3.36
CA LEU A 157 -36.92 -1.05 -3.78
C LEU A 157 -37.60 -1.15 -5.14
N SER A 158 -36.95 -1.76 -6.13
CA SER A 158 -37.52 -1.93 -7.46
C SER A 158 -38.78 -2.82 -7.44
N PHE A 159 -38.76 -3.91 -6.68
CA PHE A 159 -39.90 -4.81 -6.54
C PHE A 159 -41.08 -4.13 -5.83
N GLY A 160 -40.82 -3.35 -4.77
CA GLY A 160 -41.84 -2.55 -4.09
C GLY A 160 -42.50 -1.52 -5.01
N THR A 161 -41.71 -0.84 -5.84
CA THR A 161 -42.26 0.12 -6.83
C THR A 161 -43.10 -0.57 -7.90
N LEU A 162 -42.69 -1.74 -8.39
CA LEU A 162 -43.46 -2.53 -9.36
C LEU A 162 -44.79 -3.01 -8.79
N LEU A 163 -44.80 -3.51 -7.55
CA LEU A 163 -46.04 -3.91 -6.87
C LEU A 163 -46.97 -2.72 -6.64
N TYR A 164 -46.42 -1.57 -6.24
CA TYR A 164 -47.19 -0.34 -6.07
C TYR A 164 -47.83 0.10 -7.40
N LEU A 165 -47.07 0.14 -8.49
CA LEU A 165 -47.60 0.47 -9.82
C LEU A 165 -48.65 -0.55 -10.26
N PHE A 166 -48.41 -1.85 -10.10
CA PHE A 166 -49.37 -2.90 -10.46
C PHE A 166 -50.68 -2.76 -9.67
N TRP A 167 -50.61 -2.48 -8.38
CA TRP A 167 -51.78 -2.27 -7.54
C TRP A 167 -52.57 -1.01 -7.96
N ASN A 168 -51.88 0.09 -8.26
CA ASN A 168 -52.51 1.31 -8.76
C ASN A 168 -53.10 1.13 -10.17
N CYS A 169 -52.43 0.40 -11.07
CA CYS A 169 -52.95 0.06 -12.38
C CYS A 169 -54.17 -0.87 -12.30
N LYS A 170 -54.17 -1.84 -11.38
CA LYS A 170 -55.31 -2.75 -11.16
C LYS A 170 -56.50 -2.06 -10.50
N LEU A 171 -56.28 -1.06 -9.65
CA LEU A 171 -57.33 -0.18 -9.13
C LEU A 171 -57.86 0.76 -10.21
N SER A 172 -57.00 1.29 -11.07
CA SER A 172 -57.40 2.12 -12.21
C SER A 172 -58.21 1.35 -13.26
N SER A 173 -57.95 0.06 -13.48
CA SER A 173 -58.75 -0.77 -14.39
C SER A 173 -60.14 -1.13 -13.84
N ARG A 174 -60.39 -0.86 -12.54
CA ARG A 174 -61.67 -1.10 -11.86
C ARG A 174 -62.56 0.13 -11.73
N GLN A 175 -62.06 1.31 -12.11
CA GLN A 175 -62.88 2.50 -12.26
C GLN A 175 -62.76 3.05 -13.68
N ASN A 176 -63.75 2.66 -14.47
CA ASN A 176 -64.32 3.35 -15.63
C ASN A 176 -63.37 3.90 -16.71
N THR A 177 -63.80 3.58 -17.92
CA THR A 177 -63.46 4.00 -19.28
C THR A 177 -63.34 5.51 -19.54
N GLU A 178 -63.03 6.37 -18.56
CA GLU A 178 -62.86 7.82 -18.78
C GLU A 178 -61.56 8.45 -18.23
N LYS A 179 -60.74 7.72 -17.44
CA LYS A 179 -59.52 8.31 -16.86
C LYS A 179 -58.21 7.95 -17.57
N LEU A 180 -58.24 7.27 -18.71
CA LEU A 180 -57.03 7.00 -19.51
C LEU A 180 -56.44 8.26 -20.17
N SER A 181 -57.22 9.34 -20.32
CA SER A 181 -56.76 10.59 -20.94
C SER A 181 -55.77 11.37 -20.06
N PHE A 182 -55.91 11.32 -18.73
CA PHE A 182 -55.10 12.14 -17.82
C PHE A 182 -53.73 11.55 -17.48
N PHE A 183 -53.57 10.22 -17.52
CA PHE A 183 -52.30 9.58 -17.15
C PHE A 183 -51.29 9.59 -18.30
N PHE A 184 -51.74 9.44 -19.55
CA PHE A 184 -50.87 9.53 -20.74
C PHE A 184 -50.31 10.95 -20.93
N LEU A 185 -51.09 12.00 -20.62
CA LEU A 185 -50.63 13.38 -20.78
C LEU A 185 -49.50 13.75 -19.81
N LYS A 186 -49.46 13.13 -18.62
CA LYS A 186 -48.46 13.45 -17.59
C LYS A 186 -47.12 12.73 -17.80
N CYS A 187 -47.13 11.55 -18.44
CA CYS A 187 -45.90 10.84 -18.83
C CYS A 187 -45.22 11.42 -20.08
N CYS A 188 -45.98 12.00 -21.03
CA CYS A 188 -45.37 12.70 -22.18
C CYS A 188 -44.64 13.99 -21.77
N PHE A 189 -45.11 14.72 -20.74
CA PHE A 189 -44.44 15.95 -20.29
C PHE A 189 -43.12 15.69 -19.54
N LEU A 190 -42.97 14.53 -18.89
CA LEU A 190 -41.74 14.17 -18.19
C LEU A 190 -40.64 13.62 -19.11
N THR A 191 -40.99 13.20 -20.33
CA THR A 191 -40.03 12.68 -21.31
C THR A 191 -39.56 13.72 -22.33
N LEU A 192 -40.26 14.86 -22.48
CA LEU A 192 -39.86 15.95 -23.38
C LEU A 192 -39.00 17.06 -22.74
N GLY A 193 -38.58 16.89 -21.48
CA GLY A 193 -37.86 17.91 -20.70
C GLY A 193 -36.33 17.90 -20.81
N GLN A 194 -35.72 17.16 -21.75
CA GLN A 194 -34.27 17.18 -21.98
C GLN A 194 -33.90 16.95 -23.44
N LYS A 195 -34.01 17.99 -24.29
CA LYS A 195 -32.95 18.33 -25.26
C LYS A 195 -33.24 19.66 -25.95
N ALA A 196 -32.42 20.66 -25.65
CA ALA A 196 -32.37 21.91 -26.41
C ALA A 196 -31.34 21.78 -27.55
N SER A 197 -31.84 21.94 -28.79
CA SER A 197 -31.21 22.50 -30.01
C SER A 197 -30.01 21.82 -30.68
N PRO A 198 -29.70 22.14 -31.97
CA PRO A 198 -30.58 22.57 -33.08
C PRO A 198 -30.32 21.78 -34.38
N ALA A 199 -31.30 21.73 -35.30
CA ALA A 199 -31.06 21.80 -36.75
C ALA A 199 -32.38 21.67 -37.55
N LEU A 200 -32.76 22.79 -38.16
CA LEU A 200 -33.30 22.91 -39.52
C LEU A 200 -34.31 21.87 -39.99
N THR A 201 -35.60 22.23 -40.01
CA THR A 201 -36.44 22.09 -41.22
C THR A 201 -37.75 22.88 -41.11
N PHE A 202 -37.89 23.91 -41.93
CA PHE A 202 -39.15 24.33 -42.56
C PHE A 202 -39.10 23.80 -44.01
N PRO A 203 -40.20 23.67 -44.80
CA PRO A 203 -41.54 24.28 -44.71
C PRO A 203 -42.67 23.19 -44.88
N ARG A 204 -43.99 23.41 -44.95
CA ARG A 204 -44.84 24.34 -45.73
C ARG A 204 -46.30 24.20 -45.23
N GLN A 205 -46.95 25.35 -44.99
CA GLN A 205 -48.34 25.73 -45.37
C GLN A 205 -49.53 24.81 -44.97
N LEU A 206 -50.72 25.27 -44.55
CA LEU A 206 -51.47 26.53 -44.63
C LEU A 206 -52.33 26.65 -43.34
N LEU A 207 -52.36 27.79 -42.64
CA LEU A 207 -53.30 28.92 -42.85
C LEU A 207 -54.78 28.54 -42.71
N SER A 208 -55.42 28.98 -41.62
CA SER A 208 -56.74 29.64 -41.66
C SER A 208 -57.33 29.87 -40.25
N PHE A 209 -57.41 31.15 -39.86
CA PHE A 209 -58.45 31.82 -39.04
C PHE A 209 -58.76 31.29 -37.63
N SER A 210 -59.11 32.06 -36.61
CA SER A 210 -59.17 33.51 -36.32
C SER A 210 -59.64 33.64 -34.86
N HIS A 211 -59.47 34.83 -34.28
CA HIS A 211 -59.99 35.35 -33.02
C HIS A 211 -59.11 35.26 -31.76
N SER A 212 -58.34 36.34 -31.59
CA SER A 212 -58.01 37.01 -30.35
C SER A 212 -59.16 37.07 -29.35
N ILE A 213 -58.88 36.82 -28.07
CA ILE A 213 -59.16 37.79 -27.00
C ILE A 213 -57.94 37.83 -26.07
N VAL A 214 -57.32 39.00 -26.02
CA VAL A 214 -56.37 39.44 -25.00
C VAL A 214 -57.19 39.89 -23.79
N CYS A 215 -56.85 39.43 -22.58
CA CYS A 215 -57.11 40.18 -21.35
C CYS A 215 -55.98 39.94 -20.33
N THR A 216 -55.20 40.99 -20.16
CA THR A 216 -54.22 41.25 -19.10
C THR A 216 -54.88 41.76 -17.81
N MET A 217 -54.05 41.86 -16.76
CA MET A 217 -54.25 42.46 -15.41
C MET A 217 -54.57 41.43 -14.31
N GLY A 218 -53.92 41.44 -13.15
CA GLY A 218 -52.92 42.36 -12.61
C GLY A 218 -52.39 41.82 -11.28
N ILE A 219 -51.15 42.20 -10.96
CA ILE A 219 -50.49 41.90 -9.69
C ILE A 219 -51.03 42.85 -8.62
N LEU A 220 -51.37 42.31 -7.46
CA LEU A 220 -51.37 43.06 -6.19
C LEU A 220 -50.69 42.19 -5.14
N ARG A 221 -49.87 42.89 -4.35
CA ARG A 221 -48.82 42.46 -3.41
C ARG A 221 -49.16 41.26 -2.51
#